data_AF-A0A967VRY6-F1
#
_entry.id   AF-A0A967VRY6-F1
#
_cell.length_a   1.000
_cell.length_b   1.000
_cell.length_c   1.000
_cell.angle_alpha   90.00
_cell.angle_beta   90.00
_cell.angle_gamma   90.00
#
_symmetry.space_group_name_H-M   'P 1'
#
loop_
_entity.id
_entity.type
_entity.pdbx_description
1 polymer ?
#
loop_
_entity_poly.entity_id
_entity_poly.type
_entity_poly.pdbx_seq_one_letter_code
_entity_poly.pdbx_strand_id
1 'polypeptide(L)' 'MRLQPNGDGIVFWDTADAGSYNFRLWFKAGDQADAAPLPNTGNALFPAFSPDGQWLAYISMDDNQLR' A
#
# COMPACT_ATOMS: atom_id res chain seq x y z
N MET A 1 4.63 6.03 3.10
CA MET A 1 3.74 5.94 4.28
C MET A 1 2.71 7.06 4.26
N ARG A 2 1.47 6.75 4.65
CA ARG A 2 0.37 7.70 4.91
C ARG A 2 -0.44 7.23 6.12
N LEU A 3 -0.97 8.17 6.88
CA LEU A 3 -1.90 7.93 7.99
C LEU A 3 -3.33 7.93 7.46
N GLN A 4 -4.17 7.02 7.95
CA GLN A 4 -5.60 7.03 7.70
C GLN A 4 -6.24 8.27 8.38
N PRO A 5 -7.24 8.94 7.77
CA PRO A 5 -7.78 10.19 8.32
C PRO A 5 -8.30 10.11 9.77
N ASN A 6 -8.85 8.96 10.19
CA ASN A 6 -9.29 8.70 11.55
C ASN A 6 -8.15 8.46 12.55
N GLY A 7 -6.91 8.25 12.08
CA GLY A 7 -5.75 7.97 12.91
C GLY A 7 -5.55 6.50 13.29
N ASP A 8 -6.42 5.59 12.82
CA ASP A 8 -6.45 4.20 13.30
C ASP A 8 -5.40 3.29 12.62
N GLY A 9 -4.66 3.80 11.63
CA GLY A 9 -3.64 3.01 10.97
C GLY A 9 -2.87 3.75 9.90
N ILE A 10 -1.86 3.06 9.38
CA ILE A 10 -1.00 3.58 8.31
C ILE A 10 -0.98 2.63 7.11
N VAL A 11 -0.83 3.20 5.92
CA VAL A 11 -0.50 2.47 4.70
C VAL A 11 0.91 2.84 4.24
N PHE A 12 1.68 1.86 3.82
CA PHE A 12 3.02 2.06 3.27
C PHE A 12 3.26 1.04 2.15
N TRP A 13 4.32 1.23 1.38
CA TRP A 13 4.75 0.26 0.39
C TRP A 13 6.03 -0.40 0.89
N ASP A 14 6.21 -1.67 0.55
CA ASP A 14 7.42 -2.44 0.83
C ASP A 14 7.64 -3.48 -0.27
N THR A 15 8.84 -4.06 -0.35
CA THR A 15 9.13 -5.21 -1.21
C THR A 15 8.50 -6.46 -0.60
N ALA A 16 7.76 -7.22 -1.39
CA ALA A 16 7.16 -8.48 -0.93
C ALA A 16 8.23 -9.52 -0.56
N ASP A 17 9.35 -9.51 -1.29
CA ASP A 17 10.49 -10.38 -1.07
C ASP A 17 11.79 -9.55 -1.09
N ALA A 18 12.68 -9.82 -0.13
CA ALA A 18 13.96 -9.12 -0.05
C ALA A 18 14.78 -9.30 -1.34
N GLY A 19 15.17 -8.20 -1.97
CA GLY A 19 15.93 -8.20 -3.22
C GLY A 19 15.08 -8.27 -4.50
N SER A 20 13.74 -8.21 -4.39
CA SER A 20 12.83 -8.12 -5.52
C SER A 20 12.34 -6.69 -5.75
N TYR A 21 12.04 -6.35 -7.02
CA TYR A 21 11.31 -5.13 -7.40
C TYR A 21 9.77 -5.31 -7.32
N ASN A 22 9.30 -6.40 -6.71
CA ASN A 22 7.88 -6.63 -6.47
C ASN A 22 7.40 -5.81 -5.27
N PHE A 23 6.96 -4.58 -5.52
CA PHE A 23 6.40 -3.73 -4.49
C PHE A 23 4.95 -4.12 -4.18
N ARG A 24 4.51 -3.91 -2.94
CA ARG A 24 3.11 -4.01 -2.55
C ARG A 24 2.77 -3.00 -1.47
N LEU A 25 1.50 -2.59 -1.39
CA LEU A 25 1.01 -1.84 -0.25
C LEU A 25 0.70 -2.74 0.95
N TRP A 26 1.00 -2.24 2.13
CA TRP A 26 0.77 -2.86 3.42
C TRP A 26 -0.02 -1.91 4.31
N PHE A 27 -0.90 -2.47 5.11
CA PHE A 27 -1.65 -1.74 6.14
C PHE A 27 -1.23 -2.21 7.52
N LYS A 28 -0.96 -1.27 8.42
CA LYS A 28 -0.73 -1.54 9.84
C LYS A 28 -1.78 -0.79 10.65
N ALA A 29 -2.64 -1.55 11.33
CA ALA A 29 -3.57 -0.99 12.31
C ALA A 29 -2.79 -0.53 13.54
N GLY A 30 -3.25 0.55 14.17
CA GLY A 30 -2.58 1.14 15.34
C GLY A 30 -2.57 0.23 16.57
N ASP A 31 -3.50 -0.71 16.64
CA ASP A 31 -3.66 -1.71 17.71
C ASP A 31 -3.03 -3.07 17.39
N GLN A 32 -2.42 -3.22 16.20
CA GLN A 32 -1.78 -4.47 15.76
C GLN A 32 -0.26 -4.29 15.66
N ALA A 33 0.47 -5.32 16.12
CA ALA A 33 1.93 -5.34 16.03
C ALA A 33 2.39 -5.45 14.57
N ASP A 34 1.73 -6.33 13.81
CA ASP A 34 2.12 -6.69 12.45
C ASP A 34 1.31 -5.95 11.39
N ALA A 35 1.93 -5.75 10.24
CA ALA A 35 1.26 -5.23 9.05
C ALA A 35 0.75 -6.38 8.18
N ALA A 36 -0.35 -6.15 7.48
CA ALA A 36 -0.91 -7.08 6.50
C ALA A 36 -0.81 -6.52 5.07
N PRO A 37 -0.55 -7.37 4.06
CA PRO A 37 -0.49 -6.92 2.68
C PRO A 37 -1.90 -6.58 2.18
N LEU A 38 -2.03 -5.48 1.44
CA LEU A 38 -3.27 -5.13 0.76
C LEU A 38 -3.40 -5.92 -0.54
N PRO A 39 -4.51 -6.64 -0.77
CA PRO A 39 -4.69 -7.46 -1.97
C PRO A 39 -4.74 -6.58 -3.22
N ASN A 40 -4.32 -7.13 -4.36
CA ASN A 40 -4.35 -6.47 -5.67
C ASN A 40 -3.55 -5.15 -5.77
N THR A 41 -2.56 -4.95 -4.90
CA THR A 41 -1.67 -3.77 -4.91
C THR A 41 -0.25 -4.14 -5.36
N GLY A 42 -0.11 -5.13 -6.24
CA GLY A 42 1.19 -5.46 -6.85
C GLY A 42 1.73 -4.25 -7.62
N ASN A 43 3.01 -3.95 -7.41
CA ASN A 43 3.71 -2.78 -7.95
C ASN A 43 3.06 -1.43 -7.64
N ALA A 44 2.22 -1.37 -6.61
CA ALA A 44 1.57 -0.15 -6.18
C ALA A 44 2.46 0.68 -5.26
N LEU A 45 2.51 1.97 -5.55
CA LEU A 45 3.33 2.97 -4.88
C LEU A 45 2.51 4.24 -4.62
N PHE A 46 3.08 5.13 -3.81
CA PHE A 46 2.52 6.45 -3.50
C PHE A 46 1.03 6.45 -3.09
N PRO A 47 0.67 5.71 -2.02
CA PRO A 47 -0.72 5.65 -1.57
C PRO A 47 -1.25 7.02 -1.12
N ALA A 48 -2.57 7.21 -1.22
CA ALA A 48 -3.32 8.33 -0.65
C ALA A 48 -4.75 7.91 -0.29
N PHE A 49 -5.17 8.19 0.94
CA PHE A 49 -6.55 7.95 1.38
C PHE A 49 -7.49 9.05 0.87
N SER A 50 -8.74 8.68 0.59
CA SER A 50 -9.83 9.66 0.48
C SER A 50 -10.07 10.35 1.84
N PRO A 51 -10.63 11.57 1.87
CA PRO A 51 -10.91 12.27 3.13
C PRO A 51 -11.82 11.50 4.09
N ASP A 52 -12.76 10.70 3.57
CA ASP A 52 -13.65 9.82 4.34
C ASP A 52 -13.00 8.48 4.75
N GLY A 53 -11.78 8.20 4.29
CA GLY A 53 -11.06 6.96 4.56
C GLY A 53 -11.62 5.71 3.89
N GLN A 54 -12.65 5.83 3.03
CA GLN A 54 -13.29 4.68 2.36
C GLN A 54 -12.51 4.17 1.15
N TRP A 55 -11.67 5.01 0.56
CA TRP A 55 -10.92 4.72 -0.65
C TRP A 55 -9.44 4.93 -0.45
N LEU A 56 -8.65 4.14 -1.19
CA LEU A 56 -7.20 4.25 -1.27
C LEU A 56 -6.80 4.35 -2.73
N ALA A 57 -6.30 5.51 -3.13
CA ALA A 57 -5.66 5.71 -4.42
C ALA A 57 -4.17 5.36 -4.35
N TYR A 58 -3.62 4.88 -5.46
CA TYR A 58 -2.21 4.55 -5.60
C TYR A 58 -1.78 4.63 -7.07
N ILE A 59 -0.46 4.66 -7.31
CA ILE A 59 0.13 4.59 -8.65
C ILE A 59 0.68 3.17 -8.83
N SER A 60 0.20 2.45 -9.85
CA SER A 60 0.78 1.16 -10.24
C SER A 60 1.92 1.39 -11.23
N MET A 61 3.09 0.81 -10.95
CA MET A 61 4.15 0.66 -11.94
C MET A 61 4.01 -0.72 -12.57
N ASP A 62 3.05 -0.87 -13.48
CA ASP A 62 3.06 -2.02 -14.36
C ASP A 62 4.11 -1.80 -15.44
N ASP A 63 5.07 -2.71 -15.52
CA ASP A 63 5.97 -2.78 -16.66
C ASP A 63 5.10 -3.11 -17.87
N ASN A 64 4.77 -2.09 -18.67
CA ASN A 64 4.07 -2.26 -19.93
C ASN A 64 5.04 -2.96 -20.90
N GLN A 65 5.25 -4.26 -20.69
CA GLN A 65 5.66 -5.17 -21.74
C GLN A 65 4.58 -5.03 -22.81
N LEU A 66 4.91 -4.27 -23.86
CA LEU A 66 4.13 -4.17 -25.09
C LEU A 66 3.66 -5.58 -25.45
N ARG A 67 2.36 -5.84 -25.31
CA ARG A 67 1.73 -7.06 -25.81
C ARG A 67 1.61 -7.02 -27.33
#